data_AF-A0A327NE43-F1
#
_entry.id   AF-A0A327NE43-F1
#
_cell.length_a   1.000
_cell.length_b   1.000
_cell.length_c   1.000
_cell.angle_alpha   90.00
_cell.angle_beta   90.00
_cell.angle_gamma   90.00
#
_symmetry.space_group_name_H-M   'P 1'
#
loop_
_entity.id
_entity.type
_entity.pdbx_description
1 polymer ?
#
loop_
_entity_poly.entity_id
_entity_poly.type
_entity_poly.pdbx_seq_one_letter_code
_entity_poly.pdbx_strand_id
1 'polypeptide(L)'
;MKELLKEPIPQLNESGSDHITLLDFAALKGVYSDDAHWVISCLSLLLAKGATIETPDPHHIPTHALVSRNSSAALMDWFLKNGANPNARGLLQLPTPILFMVMDYDFERREKISLLLAHGADPNSMYPPTASSWLAGHSALLAATRLELWDVCKLLLEKGADVTIEGPQHQRFPDMIKRSAEIYAELNNTPEPFTALLKTMNSGAVN
;
A
#
# COMPACT_ATOMS: atom_id res chain seq x y z
N MET A 1 9.02 -25.58 14.02
CA MET A 1 9.81 -24.65 13.17
C MET A 1 11.26 -24.54 13.61
N LYS A 2 11.59 -24.03 14.81
CA LYS A 2 13.00 -23.92 15.28
C LYS A 2 13.85 -25.19 15.09
N GLU A 3 13.29 -26.35 15.43
CA GLU A 3 13.94 -27.66 15.25
C GLU A 3 14.15 -28.04 13.77
N LEU A 4 13.23 -27.65 12.88
CA LEU A 4 13.27 -27.98 11.45
C LEU A 4 14.24 -27.09 10.65
N LEU A 5 14.70 -25.97 11.22
CA LEU A 5 15.60 -25.01 10.55
C LEU A 5 17.03 -25.05 11.15
N LYS A 6 17.39 -26.14 11.85
CA LYS A 6 18.72 -26.29 12.46
C LYS A 6 19.83 -26.46 11.41
N GLU A 7 19.56 -27.25 10.38
CA GLU A 7 20.45 -27.45 9.23
C GLU A 7 20.24 -26.37 8.15
N PRO A 8 21.22 -26.12 7.27
CA PRO A 8 21.03 -25.28 6.08
C PRO A 8 19.87 -25.83 5.26
N ILE A 9 18.92 -24.96 4.89
CA ILE A 9 17.78 -25.33 4.06
C ILE A 9 18.18 -25.02 2.62
N PRO A 10 18.43 -26.05 1.78
CA PRO A 10 18.68 -25.81 0.37
C PRO A 10 17.49 -25.04 -0.21
N GLN A 11 17.76 -24.09 -1.11
CA GLN A 11 16.71 -23.48 -1.93
C GLN A 11 15.68 -22.65 -1.15
N LEU A 12 16.04 -22.11 0.03
CA LEU A 12 15.13 -21.33 0.90
C LEU A 12 14.43 -20.15 0.18
N ASN A 13 15.10 -19.56 -0.81
CA ASN A 13 14.61 -18.45 -1.63
C ASN A 13 14.15 -18.88 -3.03
N GLU A 14 14.24 -20.17 -3.37
CA GLU A 14 13.72 -20.63 -4.65
C GLU A 14 12.20 -20.68 -4.58
N SER A 15 11.59 -20.16 -5.63
CA SER A 15 10.17 -20.32 -5.90
C SER A 15 9.83 -21.79 -6.12
N GLY A 16 8.83 -22.29 -5.41
CA GLY A 16 8.18 -23.57 -5.72
C GLY A 16 7.24 -23.46 -6.93
N SER A 17 6.20 -24.31 -6.97
CA SER A 17 5.07 -24.09 -7.89
C SER A 17 4.43 -22.72 -7.63
N ASP A 18 3.97 -22.05 -8.69
CA ASP A 18 3.27 -20.76 -8.64
C ASP A 18 4.11 -19.55 -8.17
N HIS A 19 5.44 -19.63 -8.22
CA HIS A 19 6.32 -18.52 -7.84
C HIS A 19 6.22 -18.14 -6.35
N ILE A 20 5.98 -19.12 -5.48
CA ILE A 20 5.83 -18.96 -4.03
C ILE A 20 7.06 -19.52 -3.31
N THR A 21 7.70 -18.70 -2.48
CA THR A 21 8.78 -19.11 -1.57
C THR A 21 8.25 -19.62 -0.22
N LEU A 22 9.14 -20.17 0.63
CA LEU A 22 8.76 -20.53 1.99
C LEU A 22 8.34 -19.32 2.84
N LEU A 23 8.96 -18.15 2.60
CA LEU A 23 8.59 -16.90 3.27
C LEU A 23 7.19 -16.45 2.87
N ASP A 24 6.86 -16.53 1.57
CA ASP A 24 5.53 -16.22 1.05
C ASP A 24 4.48 -17.13 1.66
N PHE A 25 4.73 -18.44 1.67
CA PHE A 25 3.82 -19.40 2.27
C PHE A 25 3.55 -19.09 3.75
N ALA A 26 4.61 -18.83 4.53
CA ALA A 26 4.47 -18.48 5.95
C ALA A 26 3.64 -17.19 6.13
N ALA A 27 3.90 -16.16 5.32
CA ALA A 27 3.16 -14.90 5.37
C ALA A 27 1.68 -15.11 5.00
N LEU A 28 1.39 -15.83 3.90
CA LEU A 28 0.04 -16.14 3.44
C LEU A 28 -0.78 -16.95 4.45
N LYS A 29 -0.15 -17.80 5.27
CA LYS A 29 -0.84 -18.51 6.35
C LYS A 29 -1.11 -17.62 7.57
N GLY A 30 -0.32 -16.56 7.76
CA GLY A 30 -0.44 -15.66 8.90
C GLY A 30 -1.38 -14.48 8.70
N VAL A 31 -1.67 -14.04 7.46
CA VAL A 31 -2.51 -12.85 7.22
C VAL A 31 -3.94 -12.95 7.74
N TYR A 32 -4.45 -14.17 7.93
CA TYR A 32 -5.81 -14.39 8.46
C TYR A 32 -5.82 -14.64 9.98
N SER A 33 -4.67 -14.51 10.64
CA SER A 33 -4.59 -14.67 12.08
C SER A 33 -4.83 -13.35 12.79
N ASP A 34 -5.64 -13.38 13.85
CA ASP A 34 -5.86 -12.24 14.73
C ASP A 34 -4.59 -11.81 15.50
N ASP A 35 -3.57 -12.66 15.55
CA ASP A 35 -2.30 -12.38 16.22
C ASP A 35 -1.13 -12.31 15.24
N ALA A 36 -0.67 -11.09 14.95
CA ALA A 36 0.49 -10.88 14.09
C ALA A 36 1.82 -11.36 14.74
N HIS A 37 1.89 -11.58 16.06
CA HIS A 37 3.16 -11.87 16.73
C HIS A 37 3.76 -13.22 16.34
N TRP A 38 2.92 -14.26 16.18
CA TRP A 38 3.44 -15.57 15.79
C TRP A 38 3.93 -15.57 14.34
N VAL A 39 3.20 -14.92 13.41
CA VAL A 39 3.64 -14.85 12.00
C VAL A 39 4.92 -14.03 11.91
N ILE A 40 5.01 -12.89 12.61
CA ILE A 40 6.25 -12.09 12.69
C ILE A 40 7.40 -12.93 13.25
N SER A 41 7.16 -13.75 14.29
CA SER A 41 8.17 -14.65 14.85
C SER A 41 8.63 -15.71 13.86
N CYS A 42 7.71 -16.28 13.08
CA CYS A 42 8.01 -17.23 12.02
C CYS A 42 8.83 -16.58 10.89
N LEU A 43 8.41 -15.41 10.40
CA LEU A 43 9.09 -14.69 9.34
C LEU A 43 10.49 -14.22 9.78
N SER A 44 10.61 -13.70 11.01
CA SER A 44 11.91 -13.30 11.59
C SER A 44 12.88 -14.47 11.65
N LEU A 45 12.40 -15.67 11.98
CA LEU A 45 13.23 -16.87 12.01
C LEU A 45 13.66 -17.29 10.59
N LEU A 46 12.80 -17.14 9.59
CA LEU A 46 13.16 -17.42 8.19
C LEU A 46 14.19 -16.41 7.67
N LEU A 47 14.00 -15.12 7.91
CA LEU A 47 14.98 -14.07 7.57
C LEU A 47 16.34 -14.34 8.23
N ALA A 48 16.35 -14.71 9.52
CA ALA A 48 17.58 -15.08 10.23
C ALA A 48 18.30 -16.31 9.62
N LYS A 49 17.60 -17.11 8.81
CA LYS A 49 18.14 -18.25 8.06
C LYS A 49 18.48 -17.92 6.61
N GLY A 50 18.36 -16.66 6.21
CA GLY A 50 18.69 -16.17 4.87
C GLY A 50 17.51 -16.10 3.91
N ALA A 51 16.27 -16.24 4.39
CA ALA A 51 15.10 -15.98 3.56
C ALA A 51 15.05 -14.49 3.18
N THR A 52 14.70 -14.18 1.94
CA THR A 52 14.60 -12.81 1.44
C THR A 52 13.14 -12.45 1.15
N ILE A 53 12.78 -11.19 1.41
CA ILE A 53 11.44 -10.64 1.13
C ILE A 53 11.21 -10.52 -0.40
N GLU A 54 12.30 -10.29 -1.13
CA GLU A 54 12.34 -10.18 -2.58
C GLU A 54 13.30 -11.24 -3.13
N THR A 55 12.97 -11.82 -4.28
CA THR A 55 13.79 -12.84 -4.94
C THR A 55 14.15 -12.41 -6.36
N PRO A 56 15.17 -13.02 -7.00
CA PRO A 56 15.50 -12.74 -8.39
C PRO A 56 14.54 -13.37 -9.41
N ASP A 57 13.50 -14.11 -8.98
CA ASP A 57 12.50 -14.68 -9.89
C ASP A 57 11.65 -13.54 -10.50
N PRO A 58 11.66 -13.36 -11.83
CA PRO A 58 10.94 -12.26 -12.47
C PRO A 58 9.41 -12.38 -12.36
N HIS A 59 8.90 -13.56 -11.99
CA HIS A 59 7.48 -13.80 -11.74
C HIS A 59 7.15 -13.86 -10.24
N HIS A 60 8.11 -13.57 -9.36
CA HIS A 60 7.84 -13.45 -7.94
C HIS A 60 7.22 -12.08 -7.63
N ILE A 61 6.12 -12.10 -6.88
CA ILE A 61 5.60 -10.90 -6.24
C ILE A 61 6.28 -10.79 -4.88
N PRO A 62 6.93 -9.66 -4.53
CA PRO A 62 7.50 -9.45 -3.21
C PRO A 62 6.53 -9.82 -2.07
N THR A 63 7.02 -10.52 -1.04
CA THR A 63 6.17 -11.14 -0.01
C THR A 63 5.20 -10.14 0.61
N HIS A 64 5.69 -8.94 0.95
CA HIS A 64 4.88 -7.89 1.58
C HIS A 64 3.80 -7.33 0.64
N ALA A 65 4.08 -7.25 -0.67
CA ALA A 65 3.09 -6.84 -1.66
C ALA A 65 2.00 -7.91 -1.81
N LEU A 66 2.38 -9.18 -1.82
CA LEU A 66 1.46 -10.32 -1.93
C LEU A 66 0.42 -10.33 -0.79
N VAL A 67 0.84 -9.99 0.43
CA VAL A 67 -0.02 -10.02 1.62
C VAL A 67 -0.65 -8.68 2.01
N SER A 68 -0.24 -7.59 1.37
CA SER A 68 -0.54 -6.20 1.76
C SER A 68 -2.02 -5.90 2.06
N ARG A 69 -2.95 -6.47 1.28
CA ARG A 69 -4.40 -6.22 1.44
C ARG A 69 -4.91 -6.72 2.78
N ASN A 70 -4.51 -7.94 3.15
CA ASN A 70 -5.05 -8.66 4.29
C ASN A 70 -4.13 -8.61 5.52
N SER A 71 -2.87 -8.22 5.36
CA SER A 71 -1.95 -8.04 6.49
C SER A 71 -2.38 -6.88 7.39
N SER A 72 -2.11 -7.02 8.69
CA SER A 72 -2.20 -5.91 9.64
C SER A 72 -1.11 -4.85 9.39
N ALA A 73 -1.35 -3.64 9.89
CA ALA A 73 -0.37 -2.57 9.92
C ALA A 73 0.90 -2.98 10.68
N ALA A 74 0.78 -3.78 11.74
CA ALA A 74 1.94 -4.30 12.48
C ALA A 74 2.83 -5.22 11.63
N LEU A 75 2.23 -6.12 10.84
CA LEU A 75 2.99 -6.98 9.93
C LEU A 75 3.60 -6.17 8.78
N MET A 76 2.89 -5.17 8.25
CA MET A 76 3.42 -4.27 7.23
C MET A 76 4.61 -3.44 7.73
N ASP A 77 4.50 -2.85 8.93
CA ASP A 77 5.58 -2.14 9.60
C ASP A 77 6.81 -3.05 9.80
N TRP A 78 6.59 -4.30 10.21
CA TRP A 78 7.66 -5.28 10.32
C TRP A 78 8.36 -5.53 8.98
N PHE A 79 7.62 -5.75 7.89
CA PHE A 79 8.22 -5.93 6.56
C PHE A 79 9.06 -4.71 6.16
N LEU A 80 8.50 -3.50 6.30
CA LEU A 80 9.16 -2.24 5.94
C LEU A 80 10.44 -2.00 6.75
N LYS A 81 10.43 -2.31 8.05
CA LYS A 81 11.62 -2.26 8.91
C LYS A 81 12.69 -3.30 8.55
N ASN A 82 12.31 -4.37 7.88
CA ASN A 82 13.22 -5.42 7.41
C ASN A 82 13.61 -5.26 5.92
N GLY A 83 13.47 -4.06 5.37
CA GLY A 83 14.00 -3.72 4.04
C GLY A 83 13.06 -4.03 2.87
N ALA A 84 11.78 -4.34 3.14
CA ALA A 84 10.79 -4.45 2.08
C ALA A 84 10.66 -3.13 1.30
N ASN A 85 10.60 -3.19 -0.03
CA ASN A 85 10.45 -2.00 -0.87
C ASN A 85 9.04 -1.38 -0.70
N PRO A 86 8.89 -0.15 -0.20
CA PRO A 86 7.59 0.51 -0.03
C PRO A 86 6.92 0.85 -1.37
N ASN A 87 7.65 0.78 -2.49
CA ASN A 87 7.18 1.00 -3.85
C ASN A 87 7.00 -0.32 -4.63
N ALA A 88 7.01 -1.46 -3.93
CA ALA A 88 6.76 -2.76 -4.56
C ALA A 88 5.43 -2.76 -5.31
N ARG A 89 5.40 -3.55 -6.39
CA ARG A 89 4.23 -3.72 -7.23
C ARG A 89 3.70 -5.12 -7.05
N GLY A 90 2.41 -5.24 -6.75
CA GLY A 90 1.72 -6.52 -6.68
C GLY A 90 1.03 -6.87 -7.99
N LEU A 91 0.57 -8.12 -8.07
CA LEU A 91 -0.17 -8.76 -9.16
C LEU A 91 0.66 -8.93 -10.45
N LEU A 92 0.93 -10.19 -10.80
CA LEU A 92 1.76 -10.57 -11.95
C LEU A 92 1.31 -9.95 -13.27
N GLN A 93 0.00 -9.86 -13.49
CA GLN A 93 -0.55 -9.35 -14.76
C GLN A 93 -0.77 -7.83 -14.75
N LEU A 94 -0.75 -7.20 -13.58
CA LEU A 94 -1.03 -5.78 -13.44
C LEU A 94 -0.18 -5.19 -12.32
N PRO A 95 1.03 -4.68 -12.63
CA PRO A 95 2.03 -4.30 -11.64
C PRO A 95 1.57 -3.06 -10.86
N THR A 96 0.69 -3.28 -9.89
CA THR A 96 -0.06 -2.26 -9.15
C THR A 96 0.76 -1.87 -7.93
N PRO A 97 1.14 -0.59 -7.77
CA PRO A 97 1.88 -0.16 -6.58
C PRO A 97 1.14 -0.55 -5.29
N ILE A 98 1.88 -1.03 -4.30
CA ILE A 98 1.35 -1.49 -3.01
C ILE A 98 0.49 -0.42 -2.31
N LEU A 99 0.79 0.87 -2.54
CA LEU A 99 0.01 2.00 -2.07
C LEU A 99 -1.47 1.92 -2.51
N PHE A 100 -1.75 1.51 -3.75
CA PHE A 100 -3.11 1.32 -4.23
C PHE A 100 -3.75 0.03 -3.70
N MET A 101 -2.95 -1.02 -3.50
CA MET A 101 -3.45 -2.30 -2.96
C MET A 101 -4.01 -2.15 -1.55
N VAL A 102 -3.37 -1.33 -0.71
CA VAL A 102 -3.86 -1.03 0.63
C VAL A 102 -4.97 0.02 0.64
N MET A 103 -5.05 0.89 -0.37
CA MET A 103 -6.06 1.94 -0.47
C MET A 103 -7.46 1.40 -0.80
N ASP A 104 -7.53 0.36 -1.64
CA ASP A 104 -8.78 -0.27 -2.08
C ASP A 104 -9.45 -1.15 -1.00
N TYR A 105 -8.82 -1.29 0.17
CA TYR A 105 -9.30 -2.16 1.25
C TYR A 105 -9.35 -1.43 2.58
N ASP A 106 -10.41 -1.62 3.38
CA ASP A 106 -10.68 -0.79 4.57
C ASP A 106 -9.87 -1.19 5.81
N PHE A 107 -9.48 -2.45 5.94
CA PHE A 107 -8.79 -2.97 7.12
C PHE A 107 -7.46 -2.25 7.38
N GLU A 108 -7.40 -1.46 8.47
CA GLU A 108 -6.23 -0.64 8.87
C GLU A 108 -5.64 0.20 7.73
N ARG A 109 -6.50 0.65 6.80
CA ARG A 109 -6.11 1.34 5.57
C ARG A 109 -5.19 2.53 5.83
N ARG A 110 -5.63 3.40 6.75
CA ARG A 110 -4.96 4.67 7.03
C ARG A 110 -3.57 4.43 7.63
N GLU A 111 -3.47 3.50 8.57
CA GLU A 111 -2.23 3.12 9.24
C GLU A 111 -1.25 2.50 8.23
N LYS A 112 -1.70 1.58 7.37
CA LYS A 112 -0.87 0.98 6.32
C LYS A 112 -0.35 2.02 5.32
N ILE A 113 -1.20 2.93 4.86
CA ILE A 113 -0.78 4.02 3.97
C ILE A 113 0.25 4.93 4.66
N SER A 114 0.01 5.28 5.94
CA SER A 114 0.94 6.08 6.74
C SER A 114 2.31 5.42 6.86
N LEU A 115 2.35 4.12 7.15
CA LEU A 115 3.59 3.34 7.23
C LEU A 115 4.33 3.30 5.89
N LEU A 116 3.64 3.00 4.79
CA LEU A 116 4.23 2.99 3.45
C LEU A 116 4.87 4.35 3.12
N LEU A 117 4.14 5.44 3.30
CA LEU A 117 4.63 6.79 3.03
C LEU A 117 5.76 7.20 3.98
N ALA A 118 5.71 6.80 5.26
CA ALA A 118 6.79 7.04 6.22
C ALA A 118 8.09 6.32 5.84
N HIS A 119 7.98 5.16 5.17
CA HIS A 119 9.12 4.39 4.68
C HIS A 119 9.55 4.75 3.25
N GLY A 120 8.93 5.74 2.60
CA GLY A 120 9.35 6.25 1.28
C GLY A 120 8.55 5.72 0.09
N ALA A 121 7.31 5.25 0.30
CA ALA A 121 6.38 5.06 -0.81
C ALA A 121 6.15 6.39 -1.54
N ASP A 122 6.17 6.37 -2.87
CA ASP A 122 5.98 7.52 -3.72
C ASP A 122 4.50 7.98 -3.67
N PRO A 123 4.20 9.17 -3.10
CA PRO A 123 2.84 9.70 -3.05
C PRO A 123 2.29 10.06 -4.44
N ASN A 124 3.15 10.12 -5.46
CA ASN A 124 2.81 10.38 -6.86
C ASN A 124 2.71 9.10 -7.70
N SER A 125 2.70 7.94 -7.05
CA SER A 125 2.47 6.66 -7.72
C SER A 125 1.22 6.72 -8.61
N MET A 126 1.34 6.17 -9.82
CA MET A 126 0.24 6.10 -10.79
C MET A 126 -0.34 4.69 -10.83
N TYR A 127 -1.67 4.59 -10.85
CA TYR A 127 -2.34 3.33 -11.08
C TYR A 127 -2.10 2.90 -12.54
N PRO A 128 -1.81 1.63 -12.82
CA PRO A 128 -1.53 1.17 -14.18
C PRO A 128 -2.60 1.61 -15.20
N PRO A 129 -2.25 2.35 -16.26
CA PRO A 129 -3.23 2.88 -17.21
C PRO A 129 -3.87 1.81 -18.09
N THR A 130 -3.24 0.62 -18.17
CA THR A 130 -3.74 -0.54 -18.91
C THR A 130 -4.73 -1.39 -18.11
N ALA A 131 -4.98 -1.05 -16.84
CA ALA A 131 -5.90 -1.81 -16.01
C ALA A 131 -7.34 -1.65 -16.47
N SER A 132 -8.11 -2.74 -16.42
CA SER A 132 -9.59 -2.69 -16.46
C SER A 132 -10.15 -2.26 -15.09
N SER A 133 -9.66 -1.13 -14.57
CA SER A 133 -10.05 -0.54 -13.30
C SER A 133 -10.47 0.91 -13.53
N TRP A 134 -11.46 1.37 -12.78
CA TRP A 134 -11.87 2.77 -12.81
C TRP A 134 -10.82 3.72 -12.21
N LEU A 135 -9.79 3.18 -11.54
CA LEU A 135 -8.61 3.91 -11.08
C LEU A 135 -7.50 4.01 -12.14
N ALA A 136 -7.62 3.33 -13.29
CA ALA A 136 -6.59 3.34 -14.33
C ALA A 136 -6.12 4.77 -14.66
N GLY A 137 -4.81 5.00 -14.66
CA GLY A 137 -4.21 6.29 -14.98
C GLY A 137 -4.40 7.40 -13.94
N HIS A 138 -4.97 7.11 -12.76
CA HIS A 138 -5.04 8.09 -11.66
C HIS A 138 -3.77 8.05 -10.82
N SER A 139 -3.33 9.21 -10.32
CA SER A 139 -2.35 9.29 -9.23
C SER A 139 -2.96 8.79 -7.91
N ALA A 140 -2.13 8.48 -6.92
CA ALA A 140 -2.60 8.09 -5.60
C ALA A 140 -3.52 9.15 -4.98
N LEU A 141 -3.22 10.44 -5.18
CA LEU A 141 -4.07 11.54 -4.69
C LEU A 141 -5.42 11.58 -5.40
N LEU A 142 -5.46 11.45 -6.73
CA LEU A 142 -6.72 11.43 -7.48
C LEU A 142 -7.56 10.19 -7.13
N ALA A 143 -6.92 9.04 -6.93
CA ALA A 143 -7.58 7.81 -6.49
C ALA A 143 -8.22 7.98 -5.11
N ALA A 144 -7.48 8.48 -4.12
CA ALA A 144 -7.99 8.74 -2.78
C ALA A 144 -9.14 9.75 -2.78
N THR A 145 -9.05 10.79 -3.62
CA THR A 145 -10.11 11.81 -3.79
C THR A 145 -11.38 11.18 -4.36
N ARG A 146 -11.24 10.29 -5.35
CA ARG A 146 -12.37 9.60 -5.98
C ARG A 146 -13.04 8.58 -5.05
N LEU A 147 -12.29 8.04 -4.09
CA LEU A 147 -12.79 7.19 -3.00
C LEU A 147 -13.33 7.98 -1.79
N GLU A 148 -13.29 9.32 -1.84
CA GLU A 148 -13.65 10.21 -0.72
C GLU A 148 -12.84 9.95 0.57
N LEU A 149 -11.61 9.44 0.43
CA LEU A 149 -10.69 9.16 1.54
C LEU A 149 -9.94 10.45 1.92
N TRP A 150 -10.65 11.39 2.54
CA TRP A 150 -10.11 12.74 2.79
C TRP A 150 -8.94 12.78 3.77
N ASP A 151 -8.92 11.87 4.74
CA ASP A 151 -7.80 11.67 5.66
C ASP A 151 -6.55 11.14 4.92
N VAL A 152 -6.74 10.24 3.95
CA VAL A 152 -5.67 9.74 3.06
C VAL A 152 -5.21 10.85 2.11
N CYS A 153 -6.11 11.66 1.55
CA CYS A 153 -5.74 12.81 0.73
C CYS A 153 -4.84 13.77 1.51
N LYS A 154 -5.22 14.09 2.76
CA LYS A 154 -4.44 14.95 3.65
C LYS A 154 -3.04 14.36 3.89
N LEU A 155 -2.97 13.07 4.20
CA LEU A 155 -1.71 12.36 4.42
C LEU A 155 -0.81 12.35 3.18
N LEU A 156 -1.38 12.15 1.99
CA LEU A 156 -0.64 12.20 0.72
C LEU A 156 -0.07 13.60 0.45
N LEU A 157 -0.86 14.66 0.68
CA LEU A 157 -0.39 16.05 0.56
C LEU A 157 0.74 16.36 1.54
N GLU A 158 0.61 15.95 2.81
CA GLU A 158 1.66 16.10 3.83
C GLU A 158 2.97 15.38 3.45
N LYS A 159 2.89 14.42 2.52
CA LYS A 159 4.02 13.64 2.02
C LYS A 159 4.51 14.09 0.64
N GLY A 160 3.96 15.16 0.08
CA GLY A 160 4.42 15.75 -1.18
C GLY A 160 3.71 15.20 -2.42
N ALA A 161 2.45 14.78 -2.29
CA ALA A 161 1.62 14.50 -3.47
C ALA A 161 1.42 15.76 -4.31
N ASP A 162 1.68 15.63 -5.61
CA ASP A 162 1.56 16.69 -6.60
C ASP A 162 0.10 16.83 -7.04
N VAL A 163 -0.49 17.99 -6.72
CA VAL A 163 -1.87 18.36 -7.06
C VAL A 163 -2.05 18.69 -8.54
N THR A 164 -0.96 18.82 -9.30
CA THR A 164 -0.97 19.18 -10.72
C THR A 164 -1.08 17.98 -11.65
N ILE A 165 -0.82 16.76 -11.14
CA ILE A 165 -0.96 15.53 -11.93
C ILE A 165 -2.41 15.39 -12.40
N GLU A 166 -2.55 15.22 -13.71
CA GLU A 166 -3.83 15.07 -14.38
C GLU A 166 -4.17 13.60 -14.59
N GLY A 167 -5.38 13.21 -14.20
CA GLY A 167 -5.92 11.88 -14.42
C GLY A 167 -6.66 11.76 -15.77
N PRO A 168 -7.29 10.62 -16.03
CA PRO A 168 -8.12 10.41 -17.22
C PRO A 168 -9.19 11.50 -17.35
N GLN A 169 -9.53 11.87 -18.59
CA GLN A 169 -10.54 12.90 -18.89
C GLN A 169 -10.24 14.26 -18.26
N HIS A 170 -8.96 14.61 -18.13
CA HIS A 170 -8.52 15.89 -17.58
C HIS A 170 -8.95 16.12 -16.12
N GLN A 171 -9.09 15.04 -15.35
CA GLN A 171 -9.46 15.14 -13.93
C GLN A 171 -8.28 15.69 -13.12
N ARG A 172 -8.51 16.78 -12.39
CA ARG A 172 -7.53 17.43 -11.54
C ARG A 172 -8.02 17.49 -10.10
N PHE A 173 -7.09 17.37 -9.15
CA PHE A 173 -7.39 17.35 -7.73
C PHE A 173 -8.19 18.60 -7.27
N PRO A 174 -7.80 19.85 -7.63
CA PRO A 174 -8.56 21.03 -7.22
C PRO A 174 -10.01 21.04 -7.71
N ASP A 175 -10.26 20.58 -8.93
CA ASP A 175 -11.60 20.56 -9.53
C ASP A 175 -12.51 19.54 -8.82
N MET A 176 -11.96 18.38 -8.46
CA MET A 176 -12.67 17.36 -7.68
C MET A 176 -13.00 17.86 -6.26
N ILE A 177 -12.05 18.52 -5.59
CA ILE A 177 -12.27 19.10 -4.26
C ILE A 177 -13.36 20.18 -4.30
N LYS A 178 -13.32 21.06 -5.30
CA LYS A 178 -14.35 22.09 -5.49
C LYS A 178 -15.73 21.46 -5.64
N ARG A 179 -15.86 20.43 -6.49
CA ARG A 179 -17.12 19.72 -6.70
C ARG A 179 -17.63 19.04 -5.43
N SER A 180 -16.75 18.38 -4.67
CA SER A 180 -17.14 17.77 -3.39
C SER A 180 -17.59 18.82 -2.38
N ALA A 181 -16.92 19.98 -2.30
CA ALA A 181 -17.32 21.07 -1.43
C ALA A 181 -18.72 21.63 -1.77
N GLU A 182 -19.02 21.80 -3.06
CA GLU A 182 -20.34 22.22 -3.55
C GLU A 182 -21.43 21.22 -3.12
N ILE A 183 -21.19 19.92 -3.35
CA ILE A 183 -22.13 18.85 -2.96
C ILE A 183 -22.36 18.84 -1.44
N TYR A 184 -21.29 18.91 -0.64
CA TYR A 184 -21.43 18.90 0.82
C TYR A 184 -22.13 20.14 1.38
N ALA A 185 -21.95 21.30 0.73
CA ALA A 185 -22.67 22.53 1.08
C ALA A 185 -24.16 22.42 0.75
N GLU A 186 -24.52 21.89 -0.43
CA GLU A 186 -25.92 21.64 -0.82
C GLU A 186 -26.62 20.67 0.13
N LEU A 187 -25.91 19.62 0.56
CA LEU A 187 -26.41 18.62 1.50
C LEU A 187 -26.38 19.07 2.97
N ASN A 188 -25.79 20.24 3.26
CA ASN A 188 -25.51 20.72 4.62
C ASN A 188 -24.83 19.64 5.50
N ASN A 189 -23.92 18.86 4.90
CA ASN A 189 -23.24 17.73 5.53
C ASN A 189 -21.80 17.66 5.03
N THR A 190 -20.91 18.41 5.68
CA THR A 190 -19.48 18.40 5.37
C THR A 190 -18.75 17.44 6.31
N PRO A 191 -18.10 16.38 5.80
CA PRO A 191 -17.34 15.47 6.63
C PRO A 191 -16.19 16.18 7.37
N GLU A 192 -15.95 15.80 8.63
CA GLU A 192 -14.82 16.34 9.40
C GLU A 192 -13.47 16.09 8.71
N PRO A 193 -13.18 14.88 8.15
CA PRO A 193 -11.95 14.64 7.41
C PRO A 193 -11.78 15.56 6.18
N PHE A 194 -12.87 15.90 5.49
CA PHE A 194 -12.85 16.85 4.37
C PHE A 194 -12.53 18.26 4.85
N THR A 195 -13.13 18.69 5.96
CA THR A 195 -12.83 19.99 6.58
C THR A 195 -11.35 20.09 6.97
N ALA A 196 -10.77 19.02 7.52
CA ALA A 196 -9.34 18.96 7.86
C ALA A 196 -8.43 19.03 6.63
N LEU A 197 -8.83 18.39 5.53
CA LEU A 197 -8.13 18.47 4.24
C LEU A 197 -8.10 19.92 3.72
N LEU A 198 -9.25 20.60 3.69
CA LEU A 198 -9.34 22.00 3.23
C LEU A 198 -8.44 22.94 4.05
N LYS A 199 -8.38 22.75 5.38
CA LYS A 199 -7.46 23.52 6.24
C LYS A 199 -5.99 23.31 5.85
N THR A 200 -5.61 22.07 5.54
CA THR A 200 -4.25 21.70 5.14
C THR A 200 -3.85 22.35 3.81
N MET A 201 -4.78 22.38 2.84
CA MET A 201 -4.58 23.04 1.55
C MET A 201 -4.41 24.55 1.71
N ASN A 202 -5.15 25.18 2.62
CA ASN A 202 -5.10 26.63 2.85
C ASN A 202 -3.87 27.09 3.66
N SER A 203 -3.20 26.21 4.40
CA SER A 203 -2.02 26.55 5.20
C SER A 203 -0.71 26.65 4.40
N GLY A 204 -0.74 26.59 3.06
CA GLY A 204 0.44 26.81 2.21
C GLY A 204 1.45 25.67 2.16
N ALA A 205 1.09 24.48 2.66
CA ALA A 205 1.94 23.27 2.60
C ALA A 205 1.94 22.61 1.19
N VAL A 206 1.35 23.26 0.19
CA VAL A 206 1.06 22.68 -1.14
C VAL A 206 1.50 23.61 -2.28
N ASN A 207 2.42 24.55 -2.02
CA ASN A 207 3.02 25.41 -3.06
C ASN A 207 4.31 24.81 -3.62
#